data_AF-A0A8T5F7W8-F1
#
_entry.id   AF-A0A8T5F7W8-F1
#
_cell.length_a   1.000
_cell.length_b   1.000
_cell.length_c   1.000
_cell.angle_alpha   90.00
_cell.angle_beta   90.00
_cell.angle_gamma   90.00
#
_symmetry.space_group_name_H-M   'P 1'
#
loop_
_entity.id
_entity.type
_entity.pdbx_description
1 polymer ?
#
loop_
_entity_poly.entity_id
_entity_poly.type
_entity_poly.pdbx_seq_one_letter_code
_entity_poly.pdbx_strand_id
1 'polypeptide(L)'
;MPLFALLLFFTNNSVFAQTDEIQLETTIIGEDKIKFNYIAQQILEKIELSKIILSQLQEEKYLEKTEEQKLIDKQREISKQKLQEQIDRMNRNYEPFTPRNSFAKYLTGVDKTYHGIYWDQFNFITEKIKIAKAVQVSIINQGGTYQEAFKEYVRYASMTKVEMIQLTQELNIKYGFADAKVQKQFDKYGKLPRTNS
;
A
#
# COMPACT_ATOMS: atom_id res chain seq x y z
N MET A 1 33.09 -16.60 -44.63
CA MET A 1 32.92 -17.27 -43.31
C MET A 1 31.61 -16.79 -42.71
N PRO A 2 30.60 -17.65 -42.48
CA PRO A 2 29.35 -17.21 -41.89
C PRO A 2 29.49 -17.05 -40.37
N LEU A 3 29.06 -15.88 -39.91
CA LEU A 3 28.93 -15.47 -38.51
C LEU A 3 27.65 -16.10 -37.95
N PHE A 4 27.76 -17.00 -36.97
CA PHE A 4 26.60 -17.55 -36.27
C PHE A 4 26.37 -16.74 -34.98
N ALA A 5 25.31 -15.96 -34.95
CA ALA A 5 24.83 -15.29 -33.74
C ALA A 5 23.74 -16.17 -33.10
N LEU A 6 23.97 -16.62 -31.86
CA LEU A 6 22.96 -17.34 -31.08
C LEU A 6 22.21 -16.34 -30.21
N LEU A 7 20.92 -16.14 -30.51
CA LEU A 7 20.00 -15.27 -29.80
C LEU A 7 19.13 -16.14 -28.90
N LEU A 8 19.35 -16.08 -27.58
CA LEU A 8 18.53 -16.81 -26.60
C LEU A 8 17.42 -15.90 -26.08
N PHE A 9 16.17 -16.26 -26.39
CA PHE A 9 14.98 -15.67 -25.79
C PHE A 9 14.63 -16.42 -24.51
N PHE A 10 14.49 -15.70 -23.39
CA PHE A 10 13.90 -16.24 -22.17
C PHE A 10 12.39 -15.96 -22.18
N THR A 11 11.59 -17.02 -22.21
CA THR A 11 10.13 -16.96 -21.97
C THR A 11 9.88 -17.09 -20.47
N ASN A 12 9.24 -16.08 -19.87
CA ASN A 12 8.74 -16.15 -18.50
C ASN A 12 7.39 -16.89 -18.50
N ASN A 13 7.36 -18.12 -18.01
CA ASN A 13 6.12 -18.77 -17.60
C ASN A 13 5.95 -18.57 -16.09
N SER A 14 5.08 -17.65 -15.71
CA SER A 14 4.50 -17.57 -14.37
C SER A 14 3.37 -18.60 -14.27
N VAL A 15 3.54 -19.64 -13.45
CA VAL A 15 2.44 -20.55 -13.09
C VAL A 15 2.00 -20.26 -11.66
N PHE A 16 0.72 -19.93 -11.59
CA PHE A 16 -0.09 -19.53 -10.45
C PHE A 16 -0.23 -20.67 -9.44
N ALA A 17 -0.03 -20.39 -8.15
CA ALA A 17 -0.26 -21.33 -7.06
C ALA A 17 -1.76 -21.59 -6.90
N GLN A 18 -2.21 -22.81 -7.21
CA GLN A 18 -3.54 -23.30 -6.89
C GLN A 18 -3.47 -24.03 -5.54
N THR A 19 -4.19 -23.49 -4.57
CA THR A 19 -4.40 -24.06 -3.24
C THR A 19 -5.43 -25.17 -3.31
N ASP A 20 -5.01 -26.41 -3.10
CA ASP A 20 -5.91 -27.49 -2.66
C ASP A 20 -5.61 -27.78 -1.18
N GLU A 21 -6.64 -27.71 -0.35
CA GLU A 21 -6.61 -28.02 1.08
C GLU A 21 -6.24 -29.51 1.28
N ILE A 22 -5.01 -29.78 1.74
CA ILE A 22 -4.62 -31.11 2.18
C ILE A 22 -4.99 -31.23 3.67
N GLN A 23 -6.10 -31.93 3.94
CA GLN A 23 -6.40 -32.44 5.28
C GLN A 23 -5.31 -33.45 5.68
N LEU A 24 -4.45 -33.07 6.63
CA LEU A 24 -3.42 -33.94 7.18
C LEU A 24 -4.01 -34.80 8.30
N GLU A 25 -4.52 -35.98 7.95
CA GLU A 25 -4.67 -37.06 8.94
C GLU A 25 -3.29 -37.49 9.44
N THR A 26 -3.03 -37.23 10.73
CA THR A 26 -1.75 -37.58 11.35
C THR A 26 -1.82 -39.01 11.88
N THR A 27 -1.27 -39.97 11.13
CA THR A 27 -1.03 -41.32 11.65
C THR A 27 0.31 -41.35 12.37
N ILE A 28 0.33 -41.54 13.70
CA ILE A 28 1.57 -41.74 14.45
C ILE A 28 2.07 -43.17 14.19
N ILE A 29 3.18 -43.29 13.46
CA ILE A 29 3.83 -44.57 13.16
C ILE A 29 4.94 -44.80 14.19
N GLY A 30 4.87 -45.90 14.94
CA GLY A 30 5.88 -46.29 15.94
C GLY A 30 7.24 -46.65 15.32
N GLU A 31 8.29 -46.48 16.10
CA GLU A 31 9.73 -46.50 15.74
C GLU A 31 10.17 -47.75 14.94
N ASP A 32 9.61 -48.93 15.23
CA ASP A 32 9.94 -50.18 14.55
C ASP A 32 9.35 -50.30 13.13
N LYS A 33 8.24 -49.63 12.84
CA LYS A 33 7.59 -49.65 11.51
C LYS A 33 8.25 -48.70 10.51
N ILE A 34 9.06 -47.75 10.99
CA ILE A 34 9.81 -46.80 10.15
C ILE A 34 10.96 -47.52 9.43
N LYS A 35 11.58 -48.53 10.07
CA LYS A 35 12.68 -49.31 9.47
C LYS A 35 12.24 -50.24 8.34
N PHE A 36 10.99 -50.68 8.30
CA PHE A 36 10.50 -51.63 7.28
C PHE A 36 9.56 -51.01 6.24
N ASN A 37 9.21 -49.73 6.40
CA ASN A 37 8.38 -49.01 5.44
C ASN A 37 9.28 -48.20 4.49
N TYR A 38 9.38 -48.67 3.24
CA TYR A 38 10.14 -48.03 2.16
C TYR A 38 9.80 -46.53 1.99
N ILE A 39 8.53 -46.15 2.15
CA ILE A 39 8.09 -44.75 2.05
C ILE A 39 8.62 -43.94 3.24
N ALA A 40 8.63 -44.52 4.45
CA ALA A 40 9.16 -43.85 5.63
C ALA A 40 10.68 -43.63 5.54
N GLN A 41 11.42 -44.61 5.01
CA GLN A 41 12.86 -44.45 4.74
C GLN A 41 13.14 -43.36 3.71
N GLN A 42 12.37 -43.31 2.61
CA GLN A 42 12.51 -42.24 1.62
C GLN A 42 12.18 -40.85 2.19
N ILE A 43 11.18 -40.75 3.06
CA ILE A 43 10.87 -39.49 3.75
C ILE A 43 12.03 -39.09 4.66
N LEU A 44 12.63 -40.04 5.39
CA LEU A 44 13.78 -39.79 6.27
C LEU A 44 14.99 -39.28 5.48
N GLU A 45 15.31 -39.93 4.36
CA GLU A 45 16.40 -39.54 3.46
C GLU A 45 16.19 -38.11 2.91
N LYS A 46 14.95 -37.79 2.50
CA LYS A 46 14.60 -36.45 2.04
C LYS A 46 14.69 -35.40 3.14
N ILE A 47 14.34 -35.75 4.38
CA ILE A 47 14.49 -34.87 5.54
C ILE A 47 15.97 -34.61 5.83
N GLU A 48 16.81 -35.63 5.72
CA GLU A 48 18.26 -35.51 5.94
C GLU A 48 18.93 -34.64 4.86
N LEU A 49 18.60 -34.88 3.58
CA LEU A 49 19.03 -34.03 2.47
C LEU A 49 18.56 -32.57 2.66
N SER A 50 17.32 -32.37 3.09
CA SER A 50 16.77 -31.03 3.37
C SER A 50 17.53 -30.34 4.51
N LYS A 51 17.89 -31.07 5.58
CA LYS A 51 18.72 -30.53 6.67
C LYS A 51 20.12 -30.13 6.19
N ILE A 52 20.74 -30.93 5.33
CA ILE A 52 22.06 -30.61 4.73
C ILE A 52 21.97 -29.35 3.86
N ILE A 53 20.92 -29.25 3.02
CA ILE A 53 20.70 -28.06 2.18
C ILE A 53 20.45 -26.84 3.07
N LEU A 54 19.66 -26.96 4.14
CA LEU A 54 19.40 -25.87 5.07
C LEU A 54 20.64 -25.44 5.85
N SER A 55 21.51 -26.38 6.26
CA SER A 55 22.77 -26.05 6.92
C SER A 55 23.74 -25.37 5.95
N GLN A 56 23.81 -25.82 4.69
CA GLN A 56 24.60 -25.18 3.64
C GLN A 56 24.11 -23.76 3.34
N LEU A 57 22.79 -23.54 3.24
CA LEU A 57 22.21 -22.20 3.06
C LEU A 57 22.42 -21.29 4.28
N GLN A 58 22.43 -21.85 5.50
CA GLN A 58 22.77 -21.11 6.71
C GLN A 58 24.26 -20.77 6.75
N GLU A 59 25.14 -21.67 6.32
CA GLU A 59 26.57 -21.42 6.17
C GLU A 59 26.87 -20.41 5.06
N GLU A 60 26.14 -20.41 3.94
CA GLU A 60 26.22 -19.40 2.87
C GLU A 60 25.90 -17.98 3.37
N LYS A 61 25.08 -17.84 4.42
CA LYS A 61 24.85 -16.57 5.11
C LYS A 61 26.08 -16.05 5.87
N TYR A 62 27.05 -16.92 6.16
CA TYR A 62 28.30 -16.65 6.88
C TYR A 62 29.58 -16.81 6.02
N LEU A 63 29.45 -17.19 4.74
CA LEU A 63 30.60 -17.21 3.82
C LEU A 63 31.07 -15.78 3.52
N GLU A 64 32.39 -15.56 3.58
CA GLU A 64 33.00 -14.33 3.09
C GLU A 64 32.51 -14.05 1.67
N LYS A 65 31.87 -12.90 1.48
CA LYS A 65 31.41 -12.46 0.15
C LYS A 65 32.59 -12.52 -0.83
N THR A 66 32.41 -13.18 -1.97
CA THR A 66 33.39 -13.15 -3.06
C THR A 66 33.65 -11.70 -3.48
N GLU A 67 34.84 -11.40 -4.01
CA GLU A 67 35.18 -10.04 -4.48
C GLU A 67 34.16 -9.51 -5.52
N GLU A 68 33.64 -10.39 -6.37
CA GLU A 68 32.57 -10.06 -7.32
C GLU A 68 31.26 -9.69 -6.62
N GLN A 69 30.85 -10.42 -5.58
CA GLN A 69 29.67 -10.10 -4.79
C GLN A 69 29.84 -8.77 -4.03
N LYS A 70 31.04 -8.47 -3.54
CA LYS A 70 31.38 -7.17 -2.93
C LYS A 70 31.26 -6.03 -3.95
N LEU A 71 31.71 -6.23 -5.19
CA LEU A 71 31.58 -5.25 -6.28
C LEU A 71 30.11 -5.02 -6.66
N ILE A 72 29.32 -6.08 -6.79
CA ILE A 72 27.88 -5.99 -7.08
C ILE A 72 27.16 -5.24 -5.96
N ASP A 73 27.45 -5.55 -4.70
CA ASP A 73 26.83 -4.87 -3.56
C ASP A 73 27.22 -3.39 -3.49
N LYS A 74 28.48 -3.06 -3.76
CA LYS A 74 28.94 -1.66 -3.86
C LYS A 74 28.22 -0.92 -4.99
N GLN A 75 28.03 -1.56 -6.15
CA GLN A 75 27.29 -0.96 -7.26
C GLN A 75 25.80 -0.75 -6.91
N ARG A 76 25.19 -1.70 -6.20
CA ARG A 76 23.82 -1.57 -5.68
C ARG A 76 23.71 -0.41 -4.69
N GLU A 77 24.66 -0.27 -3.79
CA GLU A 77 24.69 0.82 -2.82
C GLU A 77 24.84 2.18 -3.49
N ILE A 78 25.80 2.33 -4.42
CA ILE A 78 25.98 3.56 -5.21
C ILE A 78 24.68 3.90 -5.98
N SER A 79 24.04 2.89 -6.56
CA SER A 79 22.79 3.09 -7.30
C SER A 79 21.64 3.51 -6.38
N LYS A 80 21.54 2.93 -5.19
CA LYS A 80 20.56 3.35 -4.15
C LYS A 80 20.81 4.77 -3.68
N GLN A 81 22.07 5.14 -3.41
CA GLN A 81 22.44 6.50 -3.02
C GLN A 81 22.07 7.52 -4.12
N LYS A 82 22.45 7.25 -5.38
CA LYS A 82 22.09 8.10 -6.52
C LYS A 82 20.58 8.23 -6.70
N LEU A 83 19.84 7.12 -6.54
CA LEU A 83 18.39 7.13 -6.60
C LEU A 83 17.80 7.99 -5.48
N GLN A 84 18.30 7.83 -4.25
CA GLN A 84 17.84 8.62 -3.11
C GLN A 84 18.10 10.12 -3.33
N GLU A 85 19.29 10.49 -3.80
CA GLU A 85 19.59 11.87 -4.15
C GLU A 85 18.65 12.43 -5.24
N GLN A 86 18.31 11.61 -6.24
CA GLN A 86 17.36 12.00 -7.29
C GLN A 86 15.96 12.21 -6.71
N ILE A 87 15.51 11.33 -5.82
CA ILE A 87 14.24 11.46 -5.09
C ILE A 87 14.26 12.75 -4.26
N ASP A 88 15.33 13.03 -3.54
CA ASP A 88 15.44 14.23 -2.70
C ASP A 88 15.50 15.52 -3.52
N ARG A 89 16.20 15.50 -4.67
CA ARG A 89 16.19 16.62 -5.63
C ARG A 89 14.79 16.84 -6.19
N MET A 90 14.11 15.76 -6.60
CA MET A 90 12.73 15.83 -7.09
C MET A 90 11.81 16.40 -6.01
N ASN A 91 11.84 15.86 -4.79
CA ASN A 91 11.01 16.33 -3.69
C ASN A 91 11.22 17.82 -3.39
N ARG A 92 12.46 18.31 -3.42
CA ARG A 92 12.76 19.75 -3.27
C ARG A 92 12.22 20.60 -4.40
N ASN A 93 12.41 20.17 -5.66
CA ASN A 93 11.95 20.92 -6.83
C ASN A 93 10.41 20.97 -6.91
N TYR A 94 9.75 19.92 -6.45
CA TYR A 94 8.29 19.81 -6.45
C TYR A 94 7.62 20.21 -5.13
N GLU A 95 8.39 20.54 -4.09
CA GLU A 95 7.89 21.02 -2.80
C GLU A 95 6.84 22.13 -2.97
N PRO A 96 7.06 23.16 -3.80
CA PRO A 96 6.12 24.26 -3.93
C PRO A 96 4.82 23.89 -4.68
N PHE A 97 4.80 22.70 -5.30
CA PHE A 97 3.70 22.14 -6.08
C PHE A 97 3.02 20.97 -5.36
N THR A 98 3.40 20.67 -4.11
CA THR A 98 2.62 19.76 -3.29
C THR A 98 1.21 20.31 -3.09
N PRO A 99 0.18 19.46 -2.92
CA PRO A 99 -1.20 19.92 -2.71
C PRO A 99 -1.31 20.94 -1.57
N ARG A 100 -0.59 20.70 -0.46
CA ARG A 100 -0.58 21.58 0.71
C ARG A 100 0.01 22.95 0.40
N ASN A 101 1.15 23.01 -0.29
CA ASN A 101 1.81 24.28 -0.58
C ASN A 101 1.11 25.06 -1.69
N SER A 102 0.57 24.35 -2.67
CA SER A 102 -0.29 24.95 -3.70
C SER A 102 -1.55 25.56 -3.07
N PHE A 103 -2.15 24.86 -2.10
CA PHE A 103 -3.31 25.36 -1.36
C PHE A 103 -2.94 26.55 -0.46
N ALA A 104 -1.80 26.51 0.23
CA ALA A 104 -1.30 27.63 1.01
C ALA A 104 -1.10 28.89 0.15
N LYS A 105 -0.54 28.73 -1.06
CA LYS A 105 -0.42 29.82 -2.04
C LYS A 105 -1.77 30.36 -2.47
N TYR A 106 -2.74 29.49 -2.76
CA TYR A 106 -4.12 29.91 -3.08
C TYR A 106 -4.72 30.78 -1.96
N LEU A 107 -4.53 30.40 -0.70
CA LEU A 107 -5.06 31.17 0.44
C LEU A 107 -4.44 32.55 0.62
N THR A 108 -3.30 32.85 0.01
CA THR A 108 -2.71 34.20 0.09
C THR A 108 -3.62 35.29 -0.48
N GLY A 109 -4.51 34.95 -1.43
CA GLY A 109 -5.50 35.86 -2.01
C GLY A 109 -6.86 35.87 -1.29
N VAL A 110 -7.02 35.08 -0.22
CA VAL A 110 -8.27 34.96 0.55
C VAL A 110 -8.14 35.76 1.85
N ASP A 111 -9.24 36.35 2.33
CA ASP A 111 -9.26 37.01 3.64
C ASP A 111 -8.84 36.03 4.75
N LYS A 112 -7.91 36.48 5.60
CA LYS A 112 -7.36 35.70 6.72
C LYS A 112 -8.44 35.21 7.69
N THR A 113 -9.54 35.93 7.80
CA THR A 113 -10.72 35.58 8.60
C THR A 113 -11.26 34.19 8.25
N TYR A 114 -11.18 33.79 6.98
CA TYR A 114 -11.71 32.50 6.50
C TYR A 114 -10.65 31.40 6.35
N HIS A 115 -9.37 31.71 6.54
CA HIS A 115 -8.27 30.74 6.33
C HIS A 115 -8.45 29.46 7.14
N GLY A 116 -8.96 29.58 8.36
CA GLY A 116 -9.24 28.42 9.22
C GLY A 116 -10.23 27.43 8.59
N ILE A 117 -11.38 27.93 8.09
CA ILE A 117 -12.38 27.11 7.40
C ILE A 117 -11.75 26.38 6.22
N TYR A 118 -11.03 27.12 5.37
CA TYR A 118 -10.43 26.54 4.17
C TYR A 118 -9.38 25.48 4.50
N TRP A 119 -8.54 25.72 5.51
CA TRP A 119 -7.57 24.71 5.96
C TRP A 119 -8.23 23.44 6.49
N ASP A 120 -9.31 23.58 7.27
CA ASP A 120 -10.03 22.42 7.78
C ASP A 120 -10.74 21.64 6.66
N GLN A 121 -11.33 22.32 5.68
CA GLN A 121 -11.87 21.68 4.48
C GLN A 121 -10.80 20.91 3.70
N PHE A 122 -9.63 21.53 3.50
CA PHE A 122 -8.50 20.90 2.84
C PHE A 122 -8.01 19.67 3.61
N ASN A 123 -7.86 19.77 4.93
CA ASN A 123 -7.43 18.66 5.78
C ASN A 123 -8.44 17.51 5.74
N PHE A 124 -9.73 17.81 5.80
CA PHE A 124 -10.79 16.80 5.71
C PHE A 124 -10.73 16.00 4.42
N ILE A 125 -10.64 16.68 3.27
CA ILE A 125 -10.50 16.01 1.96
C ILE A 125 -9.20 15.24 1.86
N THR A 126 -8.10 15.78 2.40
CA THR A 126 -6.79 15.12 2.42
C THR A 126 -6.84 13.80 3.19
N GLU A 127 -7.49 13.77 4.35
CA GLU A 127 -7.66 12.54 5.13
C GLU A 127 -8.56 11.52 4.42
N LYS A 128 -9.65 11.95 3.76
CA LYS A 128 -10.47 11.04 2.93
C LYS A 128 -9.66 10.43 1.79
N ILE A 129 -8.84 11.22 1.09
CA ILE A 129 -7.96 10.72 0.03
C ILE A 129 -6.92 9.75 0.60
N LYS A 130 -6.35 10.03 1.77
CA LYS A 130 -5.39 9.15 2.43
C LYS A 130 -6.01 7.79 2.77
N ILE A 131 -7.22 7.77 3.32
CA ILE A 131 -7.98 6.53 3.59
C ILE A 131 -8.26 5.80 2.27
N ALA A 132 -8.73 6.52 1.25
CA ALA A 132 -9.02 5.93 -0.06
C ALA A 132 -7.79 5.27 -0.69
N LYS A 133 -6.61 5.90 -0.61
CA LYS A 133 -5.34 5.32 -1.07
C LYS A 133 -4.97 4.07 -0.28
N ALA A 134 -5.14 4.08 1.04
CA ALA A 134 -4.85 2.92 1.87
C ALA A 134 -5.74 1.71 1.50
N VAL A 135 -7.03 1.95 1.26
CA VAL A 135 -7.97 0.92 0.78
C VAL A 135 -7.57 0.40 -0.60
N GLN A 136 -7.24 1.30 -1.53
CA GLN A 136 -6.81 0.92 -2.87
C GLN A 136 -5.58 0.01 -2.84
N VAL A 137 -4.56 0.38 -2.06
CA VAL A 137 -3.34 -0.42 -1.88
C VAL A 137 -3.66 -1.76 -1.23
N SER A 138 -4.55 -1.79 -0.23
CA SER A 138 -4.95 -3.04 0.42
C SER A 138 -5.58 -4.03 -0.55
N ILE A 139 -6.46 -3.58 -1.45
CA ILE A 139 -7.13 -4.44 -2.44
C ILE A 139 -6.13 -4.99 -3.44
N ILE A 140 -5.22 -4.15 -3.94
CA ILE A 140 -4.15 -4.57 -4.86
C ILE A 140 -3.26 -5.62 -4.20
N ASN A 141 -2.87 -5.41 -2.93
CA ASN A 141 -2.02 -6.34 -2.19
C ASN A 141 -2.69 -7.69 -1.90
N GLN A 142 -4.03 -7.73 -1.86
CA GLN A 142 -4.82 -8.95 -1.67
C GLN A 142 -5.09 -9.69 -2.99
N GLY A 143 -4.55 -9.23 -4.12
CA GLY A 143 -4.74 -9.83 -5.44
C GLY A 143 -6.00 -9.35 -6.17
N GLY A 144 -6.68 -8.33 -5.67
CA GLY A 144 -7.81 -7.70 -6.35
C GLY A 144 -7.40 -6.94 -7.61
N THR A 145 -8.35 -6.71 -8.51
CA THR A 145 -8.08 -6.00 -9.76
C THR A 145 -7.92 -4.49 -9.54
N TYR A 146 -7.20 -3.81 -10.43
CA TYR A 146 -7.10 -2.35 -10.40
C TYR A 146 -8.48 -1.67 -10.49
N GLN A 147 -9.42 -2.24 -11.25
CA GLN A 147 -10.75 -1.67 -11.42
C GLN A 147 -11.57 -1.71 -10.14
N GLU A 148 -11.49 -2.81 -9.39
CA GLU A 148 -12.11 -2.93 -8.05
C GLU A 148 -11.47 -1.98 -7.04
N ALA A 149 -10.13 -1.94 -7.01
CA ALA A 149 -9.39 -1.05 -6.13
C ALA A 149 -9.72 0.43 -6.41
N PHE A 150 -9.84 0.81 -7.69
CA PHE A 150 -10.20 2.16 -8.09
C PHE A 150 -11.66 2.51 -7.78
N LYS A 151 -12.59 1.57 -7.94
CA LYS A 151 -14.00 1.75 -7.53
C LYS A 151 -14.10 2.09 -6.04
N GLU A 152 -13.38 1.34 -5.20
CA GLU A 152 -13.35 1.59 -3.76
C GLU A 152 -12.61 2.88 -3.42
N TYR A 153 -11.51 3.21 -4.11
CA TYR A 153 -10.84 4.50 -3.97
C TYR A 153 -11.83 5.65 -4.20
N VAL A 154 -12.57 5.65 -5.31
CA VAL A 154 -13.56 6.69 -5.62
C VAL A 154 -14.62 6.75 -4.53
N ARG A 155 -15.10 5.60 -4.04
CA ARG A 155 -16.11 5.56 -2.98
C ARG A 155 -15.64 6.25 -1.69
N TYR A 156 -14.42 6.00 -1.24
CA TYR A 156 -13.87 6.60 -0.02
C TYR A 156 -13.43 8.06 -0.20
N ALA A 157 -12.89 8.40 -1.37
CA ALA A 157 -12.47 9.77 -1.68
C ALA A 157 -13.66 10.70 -1.91
N SER A 158 -14.81 10.17 -2.35
CA SER A 158 -16.01 10.96 -2.61
C SER A 158 -16.65 11.49 -1.33
N MET A 159 -17.26 12.67 -1.47
CA MET A 159 -18.05 13.32 -0.43
C MET A 159 -19.48 13.47 -0.95
N THR A 160 -20.44 13.00 -0.17
CA THR A 160 -21.87 13.21 -0.43
C THR A 160 -22.26 14.64 -0.11
N LYS A 161 -23.36 15.11 -0.70
CA LYS A 161 -23.92 16.43 -0.41
C LYS A 161 -24.24 16.61 1.09
N VAL A 162 -24.71 15.55 1.75
CA VAL A 162 -25.05 15.58 3.18
C VAL A 162 -23.78 15.78 4.03
N GLU A 163 -22.71 15.03 3.75
CA GLU A 163 -21.41 15.23 4.42
C GLU A 163 -20.86 16.64 4.21
N MET A 164 -21.00 17.19 2.99
CA MET A 164 -20.54 18.55 2.68
C MET A 164 -21.30 19.61 3.49
N ILE A 165 -22.62 19.49 3.58
CA ILE A 165 -23.48 20.39 4.36
C ILE A 165 -23.10 20.30 5.83
N GLN A 166 -22.95 19.09 6.35
CA GLN A 166 -22.57 18.86 7.74
C GLN A 166 -21.19 19.46 8.06
N LEU A 167 -20.17 19.20 7.24
CA LEU A 167 -18.85 19.80 7.40
C LEU A 167 -18.93 21.33 7.40
N THR A 168 -19.69 21.92 6.47
CA THR A 168 -19.86 23.37 6.39
C THR A 168 -20.52 23.93 7.64
N GLN A 169 -21.56 23.27 8.14
CA GLN A 169 -22.24 23.63 9.38
C GLN A 169 -21.29 23.59 10.58
N GLU A 170 -20.53 22.50 10.73
CA GLU A 170 -19.56 22.32 11.81
C GLU A 170 -18.47 23.40 11.78
N LEU A 171 -17.94 23.72 10.60
CA LEU A 171 -16.91 24.76 10.44
C LEU A 171 -17.46 26.17 10.70
N ASN A 172 -18.67 26.47 10.23
CA ASN A 172 -19.30 27.76 10.51
C ASN A 172 -19.54 27.95 12.01
N ILE A 173 -19.92 26.89 12.74
CA ILE A 173 -20.03 26.94 14.20
C ILE A 173 -18.65 27.10 14.83
N LYS A 174 -17.67 26.28 14.43
CA LYS A 174 -16.30 26.28 14.99
C LYS A 174 -15.63 27.64 14.90
N TYR A 175 -15.82 28.35 13.78
CA TYR A 175 -15.20 29.65 13.53
C TYR A 175 -16.12 30.85 13.86
N GLY A 176 -17.29 30.62 14.48
CA GLY A 176 -18.15 31.68 14.97
C GLY A 176 -18.99 32.41 13.91
N PHE A 177 -19.13 31.83 12.71
CA PHE A 177 -19.97 32.37 11.64
C PHE A 177 -21.43 31.92 11.73
N ALA A 178 -21.74 30.95 12.60
CA ALA A 178 -23.10 30.51 12.84
C ALA A 178 -23.31 30.06 14.29
N ASP A 179 -24.52 30.27 14.80
CA ASP A 179 -24.95 29.76 16.09
C ASP A 179 -25.45 28.30 15.96
N ALA A 180 -24.98 27.42 16.84
CA ALA A 180 -25.37 26.01 16.85
C ALA A 180 -26.88 25.80 17.02
N LYS A 181 -27.58 26.68 17.74
CA LYS A 181 -29.03 26.65 17.93
C LYS A 181 -29.78 26.96 16.64
N VAL A 182 -29.30 27.93 15.87
CA VAL A 182 -29.88 28.27 14.55
C VAL A 182 -29.61 27.15 13.56
N GLN A 183 -28.38 26.61 13.55
CA GLN A 183 -27.99 25.55 12.64
C GLN A 183 -28.73 24.22 12.89
N LYS A 184 -29.17 23.95 14.13
CA LYS A 184 -30.02 22.79 14.45
C LYS A 184 -31.44 22.85 13.85
N GLN A 185 -31.86 24.00 13.34
CA GLN A 185 -33.17 24.16 12.71
C GLN A 185 -33.21 23.63 11.28
N PHE A 186 -32.05 23.40 10.65
CA PHE A 186 -31.98 22.86 9.30
C PHE A 186 -31.98 21.33 9.31
N ASP A 187 -32.64 20.73 8.31
CA ASP A 187 -32.58 19.30 8.07
C ASP A 187 -31.23 18.87 7.47
N LYS A 188 -31.02 17.56 7.29
CA LYS A 188 -29.80 16.98 6.70
C LYS A 188 -29.50 17.45 5.26
N TYR A 189 -30.44 18.13 4.61
CA TYR A 189 -30.30 18.70 3.28
C TYR A 189 -30.11 20.22 3.30
N GLY A 190 -29.97 20.83 4.49
CA GLY A 190 -29.79 22.26 4.67
C GLY A 190 -31.07 23.06 4.47
N LYS A 191 -32.25 22.45 4.66
CA LYS A 191 -33.55 23.12 4.49
C LYS A 191 -34.22 23.35 5.85
N LEU A 192 -34.91 24.48 5.97
CA LEU A 192 -35.80 24.72 7.10
C LEU A 192 -37.05 23.82 6.99
N PRO A 193 -37.62 23.36 8.12
CA PRO A 193 -38.89 22.66 8.11
C PRO A 193 -39.96 23.56 7.48
N ARG A 194 -40.72 23.01 6.54
CA ARG A 194 -41.85 23.72 5.95
C ARG A 194 -42.91 23.90 7.04
N THR A 195 -43.12 25.14 7.47
CA THR A 195 -44.30 25.50 8.24
C THR A 195 -45.49 25.49 7.28
N ASN A 196 -46.44 24.58 7.48
CA ASN A 196 -47.73 24.67 6.80
C ASN A 196 -48.36 26.00 7.25
N SER A 197 -48.44 26.95 6.32
CA SER A 197 -49.11 28.24 6.49
C SER A 197 -50.48 28.13 5.87
#